data_AF-A0A3D5PC58-F1
#
_entry.id   AF-A0A3D5PC58-F1
#
_cell.length_a   1.000
_cell.length_b   1.000
_cell.length_c   1.000
_cell.angle_alpha   90.00
_cell.angle_beta   90.00
_cell.angle_gamma   90.00
#
_symmetry.space_group_name_H-M   'P 1'
#
loop_
_entity.id
_entity.type
_entity.pdbx_description
1 polymer ?
#
loop_
_entity_poly.entity_id
_entity_poly.type
_entity_poly.pdbx_seq_one_letter_code
_entity_poly.pdbx_strand_id
1 'polypeptide(L)'
;MPVISLNLSFLESNPGFHVTLPMIRKFIAAMVYGDALMLLRNQTEAYEIHKGESNALVKKWNDYLNDQFNHGKALSRKQQKDNLFRIVKEFAAIPIKKVPKVKVGIVGEIYVKYSALGNNNLENFLREQDCEVNVPGFMDFGLFKVDNRLDDIKLYGGNPVKYFFVNLLMQYLLQIQNTLIAAIKSEPRYEAPPPYAHIKELVKGVVGYGDKMGEGWLLTSEMLELTESGYENIVCAQPFGCLPNHISGKGMIHRIKTLNEKSNIVPIDYDPSATRVNQENRIKLMLAIARENLNKGLADSH
;
A
#
# COMPACT_ATOMS: atom_id res chain seq x y z
N MET A 1 20.88 -3.54 -20.96
CA MET A 1 19.47 -3.22 -21.23
C MET A 1 19.32 -1.70 -21.18
N PRO A 2 18.66 -1.05 -22.15
CA PRO A 2 18.39 0.38 -22.07
C PRO A 2 17.46 0.65 -20.87
N VAL A 3 17.92 1.47 -19.93
CA VAL A 3 17.12 1.91 -18.77
C VAL A 3 16.36 3.16 -19.19
N ILE A 4 15.03 3.07 -19.29
CA ILE A 4 14.19 4.24 -19.55
C ILE A 4 13.82 4.84 -18.20
N SER A 5 14.34 6.04 -17.92
CA SER A 5 13.99 6.80 -16.73
C SER A 5 12.64 7.50 -16.91
N LEU A 6 11.62 7.08 -16.17
CA LEU A 6 10.30 7.75 -16.13
C LEU A 6 10.38 8.99 -15.24
N ASN A 7 11.15 9.98 -15.69
CA ASN A 7 11.39 11.21 -14.96
C ASN A 7 10.20 12.17 -15.09
N LEU A 8 9.26 12.12 -14.15
CA LEU A 8 8.10 13.04 -14.07
C LEU A 8 8.49 14.50 -13.75
N SER A 9 9.76 14.75 -13.43
CA SER A 9 10.33 16.08 -13.22
C SER A 9 11.03 16.64 -14.46
N PHE A 10 10.98 15.93 -15.61
CA PHE A 10 11.57 16.35 -16.89
C PHE A 10 13.09 16.65 -16.84
N LEU A 11 13.82 16.14 -15.84
CA LEU A 11 15.28 16.40 -15.73
C LEU A 11 16.11 15.62 -16.78
N GLU A 12 15.54 14.55 -17.34
CA GLU A 12 16.12 13.80 -18.47
C GLU A 12 15.09 13.59 -19.57
N SER A 13 15.43 13.97 -20.80
CA SER A 13 14.62 13.75 -21.99
C SER A 13 14.86 12.35 -22.55
N ASN A 14 13.83 11.49 -22.55
CA ASN A 14 13.88 10.18 -23.22
C ASN A 14 13.18 10.28 -24.58
N PRO A 15 13.92 10.51 -25.69
CA PRO A 15 13.32 10.86 -26.99
C PRO A 15 12.43 9.77 -27.60
N GLY A 16 12.49 8.52 -27.12
CA GLY A 16 11.67 7.40 -27.60
C GLY A 16 10.44 7.07 -26.76
N PHE A 17 10.16 7.78 -25.66
CA PHE A 17 9.06 7.46 -24.76
C PHE A 17 8.22 8.70 -24.41
N HIS A 18 6.99 8.76 -24.94
CA HIS A 18 6.05 9.83 -24.65
C HIS A 18 4.90 9.34 -23.78
N VAL A 19 4.73 9.98 -22.63
CA VAL A 19 3.58 9.71 -21.75
C VAL A 19 2.34 10.34 -22.38
N THR A 20 1.39 9.50 -22.81
CA THR A 20 0.12 9.95 -23.40
C THR A 20 -1.02 9.90 -22.38
N LEU A 21 -2.09 10.67 -22.62
CA LEU A 21 -3.28 10.65 -21.76
C LEU A 21 -3.92 9.25 -21.63
N PRO A 22 -4.05 8.43 -22.70
CA PRO A 22 -4.49 7.04 -22.58
C PRO A 22 -3.59 6.20 -21.66
N MET A 23 -2.27 6.39 -21.70
CA MET A 23 -1.34 5.70 -20.80
C MET A 23 -1.56 6.10 -19.34
N ILE A 24 -1.74 7.39 -19.05
CA ILE A 24 -2.04 7.88 -17.70
C ILE A 24 -3.36 7.27 -17.20
N ARG A 25 -4.42 7.25 -18.02
CA ARG A 25 -5.70 6.65 -17.64
C ARG A 25 -5.58 5.15 -17.38
N LYS A 26 -4.82 4.42 -18.22
CA LYS A 26 -4.54 2.99 -18.03
C LYS A 26 -3.72 2.73 -16.78
N PHE A 27 -2.73 3.56 -16.49
CA PHE A 27 -1.92 3.46 -15.27
C PHE A 27 -2.78 3.67 -14.00
N ILE A 28 -3.59 4.72 -13.95
CA ILE A 28 -4.48 4.98 -12.81
C ILE A 28 -5.51 3.85 -12.64
N ALA A 29 -6.05 3.33 -13.73
CA ALA A 29 -6.97 2.18 -13.67
C ALA A 29 -6.26 0.92 -13.14
N ALA A 30 -5.06 0.61 -13.64
CA ALA A 30 -4.27 -0.52 -13.16
C ALA A 30 -3.93 -0.39 -11.67
N MET A 31 -3.62 0.82 -11.20
CA MET A 31 -3.35 1.12 -9.80
C MET A 31 -4.54 0.75 -8.90
N VAL A 32 -5.75 1.28 -9.19
CA VAL A 32 -6.92 1.01 -8.33
C VAL A 32 -7.36 -0.46 -8.36
N TYR A 33 -7.24 -1.14 -9.50
CA TYR A 33 -7.55 -2.57 -9.56
C TYR A 33 -6.48 -3.41 -8.83
N GLY A 34 -5.20 -3.04 -8.95
CA GLY A 34 -4.12 -3.68 -8.23
C GLY A 34 -4.32 -3.59 -6.72
N ASP A 35 -4.63 -2.40 -6.22
CA ASP A 35 -4.94 -2.17 -4.80
C ASP A 35 -6.12 -3.02 -4.33
N ALA A 36 -7.21 -3.06 -5.10
CA ALA A 36 -8.37 -3.89 -4.80
C ALA A 36 -8.01 -5.38 -4.71
N LEU A 37 -7.32 -5.91 -5.72
CA LEU A 37 -6.96 -7.32 -5.80
C LEU A 37 -6.00 -7.72 -4.67
N MET A 38 -5.01 -6.87 -4.36
CA MET A 38 -4.06 -7.10 -3.28
C MET A 38 -4.76 -7.11 -1.92
N LEU A 39 -5.58 -6.10 -1.63
CA LEU A 39 -6.31 -5.98 -0.36
C LEU A 39 -7.25 -7.18 -0.14
N LEU A 40 -8.05 -7.51 -1.15
CA LEU A 40 -9.03 -8.60 -1.05
C LEU A 40 -8.37 -9.96 -0.93
N ARG A 41 -7.29 -10.20 -1.71
CA ARG A 41 -6.50 -11.42 -1.61
C ARG A 41 -5.93 -11.58 -0.21
N ASN A 42 -5.29 -10.54 0.34
CA ASN A 42 -4.59 -10.65 1.60
C ASN A 42 -5.52 -10.92 2.79
N GLN A 43 -6.70 -10.28 2.80
CA GLN A 43 -7.72 -10.53 3.82
C GLN A 43 -8.46 -11.85 3.63
N THR A 44 -8.56 -12.38 2.41
CA THR A 44 -9.29 -13.64 2.14
C THR A 44 -8.38 -14.86 2.33
N GLU A 45 -7.20 -14.86 1.73
CA GLU A 45 -6.22 -15.96 1.73
C GLU A 45 -5.82 -16.38 3.15
N ALA A 46 -5.74 -15.41 4.07
CA ALA A 46 -5.46 -15.65 5.48
C ALA A 46 -6.46 -16.64 6.13
N TYR A 47 -7.69 -16.72 5.62
CA TYR A 47 -8.80 -17.46 6.24
C TYR A 47 -9.47 -18.48 5.33
N GLU A 48 -8.93 -18.73 4.13
CA GLU A 48 -9.47 -19.71 3.18
C GLU A 48 -9.65 -21.09 3.78
N ILE A 49 -10.82 -21.69 3.51
CA ILE A 49 -11.06 -23.11 3.78
C ILE A 49 -10.36 -23.95 2.70
N HIS A 50 -10.49 -23.58 1.43
CA HIS A 50 -9.79 -24.23 0.32
C HIS A 50 -8.63 -23.35 -0.16
N LYS A 51 -7.39 -23.78 0.13
CA LYS A 51 -6.20 -22.97 -0.17
C LYS A 51 -6.04 -22.72 -1.66
N GLY A 52 -5.83 -21.45 -2.02
CA GLY A 52 -5.51 -21.01 -3.38
C GLY A 52 -6.69 -20.40 -4.15
N GLU A 53 -7.90 -20.36 -3.58
CA GLU A 53 -9.08 -19.79 -4.24
C GLU A 53 -8.90 -18.29 -4.57
N SER A 54 -8.37 -17.51 -3.63
CA SER A 54 -8.06 -16.08 -3.81
C SER A 54 -7.00 -15.88 -4.88
N ASN A 55 -5.97 -16.74 -4.91
CA ASN A 55 -4.91 -16.67 -5.92
C ASN A 55 -5.44 -16.98 -7.32
N ALA A 56 -6.33 -17.97 -7.45
CA ALA A 56 -7.03 -18.26 -8.70
C ALA A 56 -7.90 -17.08 -9.15
N LEU A 57 -8.58 -16.42 -8.21
CA LEU A 57 -9.41 -15.25 -8.50
C LEU A 57 -8.58 -14.04 -8.94
N VAL A 58 -7.44 -13.77 -8.28
CA VAL A 58 -6.47 -12.75 -8.74
C VAL A 58 -6.01 -13.04 -10.15
N LYS A 59 -5.63 -14.29 -10.46
CA LYS A 59 -5.21 -14.66 -11.81
C LYS A 59 -6.32 -14.42 -12.84
N LYS A 60 -7.55 -14.88 -12.56
CA LYS A 60 -8.73 -14.67 -13.41
C LYS A 60 -8.95 -13.18 -13.70
N TRP A 61 -8.93 -12.34 -12.67
CA TRP A 61 -9.18 -10.90 -12.83
C TRP A 61 -8.02 -10.19 -13.53
N ASN A 62 -6.78 -10.58 -13.28
CA ASN A 62 -5.63 -10.07 -14.03
C ASN A 62 -5.77 -10.38 -15.53
N ASP A 63 -6.07 -11.62 -15.90
CA ASP A 63 -6.26 -12.03 -17.30
C ASP A 63 -7.40 -11.23 -17.95
N TYR A 64 -8.53 -11.09 -17.25
CA TYR A 64 -9.71 -10.33 -17.73
C TYR A 64 -9.46 -8.81 -17.85
N LEU A 65 -8.78 -8.19 -16.89
CA LEU A 65 -8.46 -6.77 -16.92
C LEU A 65 -7.42 -6.46 -18.00
N ASN A 66 -6.43 -7.33 -18.18
CA ASN A 66 -5.44 -7.21 -19.25
C ASN A 66 -6.11 -7.27 -20.64
N ASP A 67 -7.04 -8.21 -20.85
CA ASP A 67 -7.83 -8.25 -22.07
C ASP A 67 -8.63 -6.96 -22.29
N GLN A 68 -9.34 -6.48 -21.26
CA GLN A 68 -10.07 -5.22 -21.36
C GLN A 68 -9.15 -4.04 -21.69
N PHE A 69 -7.98 -3.97 -21.06
CA PHE A 69 -7.00 -2.92 -21.31
C PHE A 69 -6.41 -2.96 -22.72
N ASN A 70 -6.26 -4.14 -23.32
CA ASN A 70 -5.81 -4.28 -24.71
C ASN A 70 -6.88 -3.79 -25.70
N HIS A 71 -8.15 -3.83 -25.29
CA HIS A 71 -9.28 -3.30 -26.05
C HIS A 71 -9.71 -1.88 -25.64
N GLY A 72 -8.91 -1.16 -24.84
CA GLY A 72 -9.21 0.20 -24.38
C GLY A 72 -10.40 0.32 -23.41
N LYS A 73 -10.84 -0.80 -22.82
CA LYS A 73 -11.92 -0.90 -21.83
C LYS A 73 -11.37 -0.87 -20.39
N ALA A 74 -12.26 -0.94 -19.41
CA ALA A 74 -11.93 -0.86 -17.97
C ALA A 74 -11.30 0.47 -17.51
N LEU A 75 -11.30 1.51 -18.36
CA LEU A 75 -10.65 2.79 -18.10
C LEU A 75 -11.60 3.87 -17.58
N SER A 76 -12.87 3.84 -18.00
CA SER A 76 -13.84 4.88 -17.59
C SER A 76 -14.26 4.69 -16.13
N ARG A 77 -14.65 5.78 -15.45
CA ARG A 77 -15.12 5.73 -14.05
C ARG A 77 -16.25 4.73 -13.84
N LYS A 78 -17.20 4.64 -14.78
CA LYS A 78 -18.31 3.69 -14.71
C LYS A 78 -17.80 2.25 -14.79
N GLN A 79 -16.95 1.94 -15.76
CA GLN A 79 -16.37 0.60 -15.88
C GLN A 79 -15.50 0.22 -14.67
N GLN A 80 -14.72 1.17 -14.14
CA GLN A 80 -13.95 0.97 -12.91
C GLN A 80 -14.85 0.62 -11.73
N LYS A 81 -15.91 1.41 -11.52
CA LYS A 81 -16.93 1.10 -10.49
C LYS A 81 -17.52 -0.29 -10.70
N ASP A 82 -18.04 -0.58 -11.89
CA ASP A 82 -18.71 -1.86 -12.17
C ASP A 82 -17.75 -3.05 -11.95
N ASN A 83 -16.50 -2.95 -12.40
CA ASN A 83 -15.49 -3.97 -12.18
C ASN A 83 -15.12 -4.12 -10.69
N LEU A 84 -14.88 -3.02 -9.98
CA LEU A 84 -14.51 -3.06 -8.55
C LEU A 84 -15.58 -3.75 -7.70
N PHE A 85 -16.86 -3.40 -7.88
CA PHE A 85 -17.95 -4.06 -7.15
C PHE A 85 -18.08 -5.54 -7.50
N ARG A 86 -17.84 -5.92 -8.77
CA ARG A 86 -17.83 -7.33 -9.19
C ARG A 86 -16.67 -8.11 -8.58
N ILE A 87 -15.47 -7.52 -8.58
CA ILE A 87 -14.28 -8.12 -7.96
C ILE A 87 -14.58 -8.40 -6.48
N VAL A 88 -15.01 -7.38 -5.74
CA VAL A 88 -15.30 -7.50 -4.30
C VAL A 88 -16.33 -8.59 -4.01
N LYS A 89 -17.43 -8.62 -4.79
CA LYS A 89 -18.48 -9.63 -4.63
C LYS A 89 -17.99 -11.04 -4.90
N GLU A 90 -17.15 -11.25 -5.93
CA GLU A 90 -16.59 -12.58 -6.22
C GLU A 90 -15.63 -13.04 -5.12
N PHE A 91 -14.82 -12.13 -4.56
CA PHE A 91 -13.96 -12.44 -3.41
C PHE A 91 -14.77 -12.77 -2.16
N ALA A 92 -15.85 -12.01 -1.90
CA ALA A 92 -16.71 -12.23 -0.75
C ALA A 92 -17.42 -13.59 -0.76
N ALA A 93 -17.60 -14.18 -1.94
CA ALA A 93 -18.20 -15.51 -2.11
C ALA A 93 -17.25 -16.66 -1.74
N ILE A 94 -15.95 -16.40 -1.56
CA ILE A 94 -14.98 -17.43 -1.16
C ILE A 94 -15.25 -17.85 0.29
N PRO A 95 -15.44 -19.16 0.56
CA PRO A 95 -15.69 -19.67 1.90
C PRO A 95 -14.44 -19.51 2.79
N ILE A 96 -14.62 -18.84 3.92
CA ILE A 96 -13.55 -18.61 4.89
C ILE A 96 -13.94 -19.07 6.29
N LYS A 97 -12.93 -19.36 7.10
CA LYS A 97 -13.06 -19.57 8.55
C LYS A 97 -12.21 -18.54 9.28
N LYS A 98 -12.83 -17.46 9.76
CA LYS A 98 -12.13 -16.47 10.59
C LYS A 98 -11.69 -17.12 11.90
N VAL A 99 -10.40 -17.04 12.16
CA VAL A 99 -9.74 -17.46 13.40
C VAL A 99 -8.79 -16.34 13.83
N PRO A 100 -8.47 -16.19 15.12
CA PRO A 100 -7.47 -15.20 15.54
C PRO A 100 -6.12 -15.47 14.86
N LYS A 101 -5.54 -14.46 14.22
CA LYS A 101 -4.22 -14.52 13.58
C LYS A 101 -3.39 -13.30 13.91
N VAL A 102 -2.07 -13.47 13.88
CA VAL A 102 -1.15 -12.34 13.93
C VAL A 102 -1.32 -11.52 12.65
N LYS A 103 -1.63 -10.25 12.84
CA LYS A 103 -1.76 -9.26 11.76
C LYS A 103 -0.45 -8.51 11.58
N VAL A 104 0.04 -8.47 10.35
CA VAL A 104 1.31 -7.82 9.99
C VAL A 104 1.13 -6.84 8.84
N GLY A 105 1.51 -5.59 9.05
CA GLY A 105 1.58 -4.57 8.02
C GLY A 105 2.95 -4.55 7.33
N ILE A 106 2.98 -4.26 6.03
CA ILE A 106 4.22 -3.99 5.28
C ILE A 106 4.17 -2.55 4.76
N VAL A 107 5.13 -1.75 5.22
CA VAL A 107 5.38 -0.38 4.74
C VAL A 107 6.81 -0.28 4.24
N GLY A 108 7.17 0.82 3.61
CA GLY A 108 8.56 1.06 3.25
C GLY A 108 8.75 1.83 1.96
N GLU A 109 9.95 1.70 1.40
CA GLU A 109 10.26 2.29 0.10
C GLU A 109 9.41 1.62 -1.00
N ILE A 110 8.90 2.40 -1.94
CA ILE A 110 7.90 1.96 -2.92
C ILE A 110 8.30 0.70 -3.69
N TYR A 111 9.53 0.62 -4.19
CA TYR A 111 9.98 -0.57 -4.92
C TYR A 111 10.13 -1.76 -3.98
N VAL A 112 10.80 -1.60 -2.84
CA VAL A 112 11.02 -2.69 -1.88
C VAL A 112 9.71 -3.18 -1.26
N LYS A 113 8.72 -2.30 -1.02
CA LYS A 113 7.41 -2.64 -0.47
C LYS A 113 6.63 -3.59 -1.38
N TYR A 114 6.54 -3.28 -2.67
CA TYR A 114 5.70 -4.04 -3.61
C TYR A 114 6.46 -5.11 -4.42
N SER A 115 7.79 -5.03 -4.52
CA SER A 115 8.60 -5.98 -5.28
C SER A 115 8.99 -7.18 -4.43
N ALA A 116 8.41 -8.33 -4.75
CA ALA A 116 8.81 -9.61 -4.16
C ALA A 116 10.32 -9.91 -4.38
N LEU A 117 10.88 -9.45 -5.49
CA LEU A 117 12.32 -9.53 -5.76
C LEU A 117 13.11 -8.59 -4.84
N GLY A 118 12.59 -7.39 -4.58
CA GLY A 118 13.23 -6.36 -3.76
C GLY A 118 13.24 -6.68 -2.26
N ASN A 119 12.27 -7.49 -1.78
CA ASN A 119 12.09 -7.79 -0.36
C ASN A 119 12.20 -9.27 0.01
N ASN A 120 12.85 -10.09 -0.83
CA ASN A 120 13.01 -11.53 -0.61
C ASN A 120 11.68 -12.27 -0.38
N ASN A 121 10.63 -11.93 -1.14
CA ASN A 121 9.28 -12.48 -1.03
C ASN A 121 8.66 -12.33 0.37
N LEU A 122 8.84 -11.17 1.01
CA LEU A 122 8.38 -10.88 2.38
C LEU A 122 6.91 -11.27 2.62
N GLU A 123 6.03 -10.94 1.69
CA GLU A 123 4.60 -11.22 1.80
C GLU A 123 4.33 -12.74 1.89
N ASN A 124 5.00 -13.55 1.06
CA ASN A 124 4.88 -15.01 1.10
C ASN A 124 5.51 -15.60 2.36
N PHE A 125 6.64 -15.06 2.79
CA PHE A 125 7.27 -15.46 4.06
C PHE A 125 6.32 -15.26 5.25
N LEU A 126 5.63 -14.10 5.33
CA LEU A 126 4.65 -13.85 6.38
C LEU A 126 3.44 -14.80 6.30
N ARG A 127 2.98 -15.14 5.09
CA ARG A 127 1.94 -16.17 4.89
C ARG A 127 2.37 -17.54 5.41
N GLU A 128 3.61 -17.95 5.14
CA GLU A 128 4.19 -19.21 5.66
C GLU A 128 4.28 -19.22 7.19
N GLN A 129 4.33 -18.04 7.82
CA GLN A 129 4.27 -17.87 9.28
C GLN A 129 2.84 -17.75 9.83
N ASP A 130 1.83 -18.05 9.01
CA ASP A 130 0.39 -18.02 9.32
C ASP A 130 -0.15 -16.62 9.68
N CYS A 131 0.45 -15.56 9.13
CA CYS A 131 0.02 -14.18 9.38
C CYS A 131 -1.07 -13.72 8.39
N GLU A 132 -1.94 -12.83 8.85
CA GLU A 132 -2.73 -11.98 7.95
C GLU A 132 -1.89 -10.75 7.60
N VAL A 133 -1.72 -10.49 6.30
CA VAL A 133 -0.85 -9.41 5.82
C VAL A 133 -1.69 -8.22 5.36
N ASN A 134 -1.23 -7.00 5.61
CA ASN A 134 -1.77 -5.79 4.97
C ASN A 134 -0.62 -5.00 4.35
N VAL A 135 -0.81 -4.57 3.11
CA VAL A 135 0.09 -3.69 2.40
C VAL A 135 -0.76 -2.49 1.99
N PRO A 136 -0.55 -1.28 2.54
CA PRO A 136 -1.31 -0.09 2.14
C PRO A 136 -1.19 0.14 0.64
N GLY A 137 -2.25 0.67 0.02
CA GLY A 137 -2.40 0.72 -1.44
C GLY A 137 -1.45 1.70 -2.14
N PHE A 138 -1.19 1.44 -3.43
CA PHE A 138 -0.36 2.30 -4.27
C PHE A 138 -1.07 3.63 -4.59
N MET A 139 -2.41 3.67 -4.56
CA MET A 139 -3.19 4.88 -4.78
C MET A 139 -2.81 6.02 -3.81
N ASP A 140 -2.52 5.70 -2.55
CA ASP A 140 -2.13 6.70 -1.56
C ASP A 140 -0.77 7.33 -1.87
N PHE A 141 0.17 6.57 -2.40
CA PHE A 141 1.41 7.12 -2.93
C PHE A 141 1.17 8.04 -4.13
N GLY A 142 0.26 7.66 -5.04
CA GLY A 142 -0.15 8.50 -6.16
C GLY A 142 -0.74 9.83 -5.69
N LEU A 143 -1.67 9.78 -4.73
CA LEU A 143 -2.28 10.94 -4.10
C LEU A 143 -1.24 11.82 -3.40
N PHE A 144 -0.35 11.23 -2.61
CA PHE A 144 0.78 11.90 -1.95
C PHE A 144 1.65 12.68 -2.94
N LYS A 145 2.02 12.08 -4.08
CA LYS A 145 2.83 12.77 -5.09
C LYS A 145 2.11 13.95 -5.75
N VAL A 146 0.81 13.82 -5.99
CA VAL A 146 -0.01 14.91 -6.54
C VAL A 146 -0.22 16.02 -5.52
N ASP A 147 -0.50 15.67 -4.27
CA ASP A 147 -0.70 16.59 -3.15
C ASP A 147 0.57 17.41 -2.85
N ASN A 148 1.74 16.76 -2.78
CA ASN A 148 3.02 17.45 -2.64
C ASN A 148 3.27 18.46 -3.78
N ARG A 149 2.83 18.14 -5.00
CA ARG A 149 2.95 19.08 -6.13
C ARG A 149 2.05 20.31 -5.97
N LEU A 150 0.87 20.16 -5.37
CA LEU A 150 -0.01 21.29 -5.04
C LEU A 150 0.63 22.16 -3.97
N ASP A 151 1.17 21.54 -2.91
CA ASP A 151 1.80 22.27 -1.82
C ASP A 151 3.09 22.96 -2.25
N ASP A 152 3.87 22.38 -3.16
CA ASP A 152 5.04 23.05 -3.76
C ASP A 152 4.67 24.32 -4.52
N ILE A 153 3.57 24.31 -5.28
CA ILE A 153 3.11 25.51 -6.02
C ILE A 153 2.64 26.60 -5.03
N LYS A 154 2.01 26.22 -3.91
CA LYS A 154 1.58 27.17 -2.88
C LYS A 154 2.78 27.78 -2.13
N LEU A 155 3.78 26.96 -1.78
CA LEU A 155 4.91 27.36 -0.94
C LEU A 155 5.98 28.13 -1.72
N TYR A 156 6.36 27.64 -2.91
CA TYR A 156 7.46 28.20 -3.68
C TYR A 156 7.00 29.10 -4.84
N GLY A 157 5.70 29.29 -4.97
CA GLY A 157 5.09 29.91 -6.14
C GLY A 157 5.07 28.98 -7.35
N GLY A 158 4.29 29.34 -8.35
CA GLY A 158 4.17 28.57 -9.58
C GLY A 158 3.02 29.05 -10.44
N ASN A 159 2.88 28.42 -11.61
CA ASN A 159 1.85 28.81 -12.57
C ASN A 159 0.44 28.41 -12.05
N PRO A 160 -0.51 29.37 -11.90
CA PRO A 160 -1.89 29.07 -11.49
C PRO A 160 -2.61 28.07 -12.41
N VAL A 161 -2.29 28.06 -13.71
CA VAL A 161 -2.83 27.09 -14.66
C VAL A 161 -2.33 25.69 -14.34
N LYS A 162 -1.05 25.54 -13.99
CA LYS A 162 -0.49 24.25 -13.54
C LYS A 162 -1.19 23.78 -12.27
N TYR A 163 -1.41 24.68 -11.31
CA TYR A 163 -2.16 24.36 -10.09
C TYR A 163 -3.55 23.81 -10.42
N PHE A 164 -4.29 24.49 -11.30
CA PHE A 164 -5.62 24.06 -11.72
C PHE A 164 -5.64 22.63 -12.27
N PHE A 165 -4.74 22.27 -13.19
CA PHE A 165 -4.68 20.92 -13.76
C PHE A 165 -4.24 19.85 -12.75
N VAL A 166 -3.28 20.14 -11.87
CA VAL A 166 -2.86 19.21 -10.81
C VAL A 166 -4.00 19.00 -9.81
N ASN A 167 -4.75 20.05 -9.48
CA ASN A 167 -5.92 19.96 -8.59
C ASN A 167 -7.05 19.14 -9.22
N LEU A 168 -7.27 19.26 -10.53
CA LEU A 168 -8.22 18.41 -11.26
C LEU A 168 -7.81 16.93 -11.21
N LEU A 169 -6.51 16.65 -11.36
CA LEU A 169 -5.98 15.30 -11.20
C LEU A 169 -6.18 14.78 -9.76
N MET A 170 -5.93 15.61 -8.74
CA MET A 170 -6.16 15.26 -7.34
C MET A 170 -7.62 14.86 -7.09
N GLN A 171 -8.58 15.67 -7.55
CA GLN A 171 -10.00 15.36 -7.43
C GLN A 171 -10.39 14.07 -8.15
N TYR A 172 -9.80 13.82 -9.32
CA TYR A 172 -10.02 12.59 -10.08
C TYR A 172 -9.52 11.34 -9.33
N LEU A 173 -8.31 11.39 -8.76
CA LEU A 173 -7.74 10.29 -7.97
C LEU A 173 -8.55 10.04 -6.70
N LEU A 174 -8.92 11.08 -5.95
CA LEU A 174 -9.76 10.97 -4.75
C LEU A 174 -11.11 10.32 -5.07
N GLN A 175 -11.72 10.66 -6.21
CA GLN A 175 -12.98 10.03 -6.61
C GLN A 175 -12.81 8.53 -6.93
N ILE A 176 -11.69 8.13 -7.51
CA ILE A 176 -11.37 6.74 -7.77
C ILE A 176 -11.12 5.99 -6.45
N GLN A 177 -10.34 6.55 -5.53
CA GLN A 177 -10.14 6.01 -4.19
C GLN A 177 -11.47 5.83 -3.47
N ASN A 178 -12.34 6.84 -3.48
CA ASN A 178 -13.67 6.74 -2.87
C ASN A 178 -14.53 5.64 -3.52
N THR A 179 -14.36 5.38 -4.82
CA THR A 179 -15.05 4.28 -5.51
C THR A 179 -14.52 2.93 -5.05
N LEU A 180 -13.20 2.78 -4.88
CA LEU A 180 -12.58 1.59 -4.30
C LEU A 180 -13.10 1.35 -2.87
N ILE A 181 -13.01 2.36 -2.00
CA ILE A 181 -13.47 2.28 -0.62
C ILE A 181 -14.95 1.89 -0.57
N ALA A 182 -15.80 2.50 -1.39
CA ALA A 182 -17.23 2.16 -1.46
C ALA A 182 -17.47 0.72 -1.95
N ALA A 183 -16.66 0.23 -2.89
CA ALA A 183 -16.74 -1.15 -3.34
C ALA A 183 -16.34 -2.11 -2.21
N ILE A 184 -15.20 -1.90 -1.53
CA ILE A 184 -14.79 -2.77 -0.41
C ILE A 184 -15.85 -2.78 0.70
N LYS A 185 -16.36 -1.59 1.09
CA LYS A 185 -17.40 -1.44 2.13
C LYS A 185 -18.74 -2.07 1.77
N SER A 186 -18.97 -2.43 0.51
CA SER A 186 -20.21 -3.13 0.12
C SER A 186 -20.28 -4.55 0.69
N GLU A 187 -19.15 -5.11 1.11
CA GLU A 187 -19.06 -6.43 1.72
C GLU A 187 -18.46 -6.32 3.14
N PRO A 188 -19.28 -6.44 4.22
CA PRO A 188 -18.87 -6.15 5.60
C PRO A 188 -17.72 -7.00 6.17
N ARG A 189 -17.34 -8.07 5.49
CA ARG A 189 -16.25 -8.98 5.93
C ARG A 189 -14.85 -8.39 5.70
N TYR A 190 -14.73 -7.36 4.87
CA TYR A 190 -13.48 -6.71 4.51
C TYR A 190 -13.28 -5.40 5.26
N GLU A 191 -12.04 -5.16 5.68
CA GLU A 191 -11.58 -3.87 6.16
C GLU A 191 -11.23 -3.00 4.95
N ALA A 192 -11.90 -1.84 4.81
CA ALA A 192 -11.61 -0.90 3.73
C ALA A 192 -10.50 0.06 4.17
N PRO A 193 -9.62 0.51 3.25
CA PRO A 193 -8.61 1.50 3.60
C PRO A 193 -9.30 2.83 3.93
N PRO A 194 -8.72 3.64 4.82
CA PRO A 194 -9.25 4.96 5.11
C PRO A 194 -9.10 5.89 3.90
N PRO A 195 -9.90 6.98 3.84
CA PRO A 195 -9.72 7.98 2.80
C PRO A 195 -8.39 8.73 3.00
N TYR A 196 -7.77 9.16 1.91
CA TYR A 196 -6.49 9.87 1.94
C TYR A 196 -6.46 11.11 2.87
N ALA A 197 -7.60 11.78 3.05
CA ALA A 197 -7.72 12.89 3.98
C ALA A 197 -7.40 12.48 5.44
N HIS A 198 -7.87 11.30 5.85
CA HIS A 198 -7.56 10.73 7.17
C HIS A 198 -6.08 10.37 7.27
N ILE A 199 -5.53 9.71 6.25
CA ILE A 199 -4.10 9.38 6.15
C ILE A 199 -3.25 10.66 6.29
N LYS A 200 -3.61 11.75 5.61
CA LYS A 200 -2.89 13.03 5.77
C LYS A 200 -3.02 13.57 7.20
N GLU A 201 -4.16 13.42 7.85
CA GLU A 201 -4.39 13.91 9.21
C GLU A 201 -3.55 13.18 10.27
N LEU A 202 -3.31 11.88 10.12
CA LEU A 202 -2.57 11.05 11.09
C LEU A 202 -1.18 11.59 11.44
N VAL A 203 -0.51 12.24 10.49
CA VAL A 203 0.85 12.76 10.71
C VAL A 203 0.90 14.13 11.37
N LYS A 204 -0.25 14.76 11.61
CA LYS A 204 -0.33 16.08 12.24
C LYS A 204 0.25 16.03 13.67
N GLY A 205 1.33 16.77 13.91
CA GLY A 205 2.03 16.76 15.20
C GLY A 205 2.97 15.56 15.41
N VAL A 206 3.22 14.80 14.34
CA VAL A 206 4.16 13.67 14.30
C VAL A 206 5.35 14.01 13.41
N VAL A 207 5.09 14.27 12.13
CA VAL A 207 6.10 14.68 11.13
C VAL A 207 5.55 15.83 10.29
N GLY A 208 6.41 16.74 9.86
CA GLY A 208 6.00 17.89 9.06
C GLY A 208 5.65 17.49 7.62
N TYR A 209 4.61 18.11 7.04
CA TYR A 209 4.24 17.89 5.63
C TYR A 209 5.33 18.29 4.62
N GLY A 210 6.34 19.05 5.06
CA GLY A 210 7.53 19.36 4.26
C GLY A 210 8.49 18.17 4.10
N ASP A 211 8.36 17.13 4.90
CA ASP A 211 9.08 15.86 4.71
C ASP A 211 8.47 15.11 3.53
N LYS A 212 9.03 15.33 2.34
CA LYS A 212 8.51 14.83 1.05
C LYS A 212 9.52 14.02 0.24
N MET A 213 10.71 13.80 0.80
CA MET A 213 11.80 13.05 0.16
C MET A 213 11.46 11.55 0.21
N GLY A 214 11.62 10.81 -0.89
CA GLY A 214 11.15 9.43 -0.97
C GLY A 214 9.64 9.34 -0.77
N GLU A 215 9.20 8.56 0.20
CA GLU A 215 7.80 8.45 0.68
C GLU A 215 7.45 9.55 1.68
N GLY A 216 8.44 10.27 2.23
CA GLY A 216 8.24 11.38 3.15
C GLY A 216 7.29 11.06 4.30
N TRP A 217 6.40 12.00 4.62
CA TRP A 217 5.40 11.86 5.68
C TRP A 217 4.41 10.71 5.44
N LEU A 218 4.20 10.26 4.20
CA LEU A 218 3.27 9.16 3.92
C LEU A 218 3.71 7.87 4.60
N LEU A 219 5.02 7.59 4.64
CA LEU A 219 5.54 6.37 5.28
C LEU A 219 5.19 6.31 6.77
N THR A 220 5.35 7.44 7.48
CA THR A 220 4.93 7.56 8.89
C THR A 220 3.42 7.38 9.03
N SER A 221 2.65 7.96 8.10
CA SER A 221 1.20 7.86 8.12
C SER A 221 0.71 6.42 7.93
N GLU A 222 1.26 5.70 6.95
CA GLU A 222 0.92 4.29 6.70
C GLU A 222 1.16 3.43 7.96
N MET A 223 2.21 3.72 8.74
CA MET A 223 2.42 3.00 10.01
C MET A 223 1.35 3.33 11.06
N LEU A 224 0.95 4.59 11.18
CA LEU A 224 -0.12 5.00 12.08
C LEU A 224 -1.46 4.40 11.66
N GLU A 225 -1.76 4.43 10.36
CA GLU A 225 -2.95 3.86 9.72
C GLU A 225 -3.08 2.35 10.00
N LEU A 226 -1.99 1.60 9.76
CA LEU A 226 -1.94 0.17 10.03
C LEU A 226 -2.18 -0.13 11.51
N THR A 227 -1.60 0.68 12.39
CA THR A 227 -1.77 0.51 13.82
C THR A 227 -3.20 0.79 14.26
N GLU A 228 -3.86 1.84 13.73
CA GLU A 228 -5.30 2.11 13.96
C GLU A 228 -6.20 0.99 13.45
N SER A 229 -5.79 0.35 12.34
CA SER A 229 -6.52 -0.76 11.71
C SER A 229 -6.21 -2.15 12.34
N GLY A 230 -5.46 -2.18 13.45
CA GLY A 230 -5.12 -3.40 14.19
C GLY A 230 -3.99 -4.24 13.59
N TYR A 231 -3.24 -3.71 12.61
CA TYR A 231 -1.99 -4.27 12.10
C TYR A 231 -0.82 -3.66 12.88
N GLU A 232 -0.79 -3.93 14.18
CA GLU A 232 0.17 -3.32 15.12
C GLU A 232 1.61 -3.80 14.89
N ASN A 233 1.78 -4.99 14.30
CA ASN A 233 3.09 -5.53 13.94
C ASN A 233 3.44 -5.07 12.53
N ILE A 234 4.53 -4.31 12.36
CA ILE A 234 4.84 -3.66 11.09
C ILE A 234 6.27 -3.98 10.66
N VAL A 235 6.43 -4.46 9.44
CA VAL A 235 7.72 -4.57 8.78
C VAL A 235 7.92 -3.33 7.92
N CYS A 236 8.89 -2.48 8.28
CA CYS A 236 9.31 -1.36 7.45
C CYS A 236 10.45 -1.80 6.54
N ALA A 237 10.13 -2.08 5.27
CA ALA A 237 11.05 -2.60 4.28
C ALA A 237 11.78 -1.47 3.55
N GLN A 238 13.11 -1.46 3.58
CA GLN A 238 13.89 -0.36 3.02
C GLN A 238 15.17 -0.85 2.32
N PRO A 239 15.65 -0.15 1.29
CA PRO A 239 16.98 -0.42 0.77
C PRO A 239 18.03 0.09 1.77
N PHE A 240 19.20 -0.53 1.77
CA PHE A 240 20.29 -0.09 2.64
C PHE A 240 20.70 1.37 2.38
N GLY A 241 20.86 2.13 3.45
CA GLY A 241 21.30 3.53 3.38
C GLY A 241 20.24 4.51 2.89
N CYS A 242 18.96 4.14 2.86
CA CYS A 242 17.87 5.05 2.48
C CYS A 242 17.69 6.17 3.51
N LEU A 243 18.37 7.30 3.29
CA LEU A 243 18.29 8.49 4.17
C LEU A 243 16.85 8.99 4.41
N PRO A 244 15.95 9.05 3.40
CA PRO A 244 14.57 9.44 3.64
C PRO A 244 13.87 8.51 4.64
N ASN A 245 13.98 7.19 4.45
CA ASN A 245 13.38 6.22 5.36
C ASN A 245 14.04 6.24 6.76
N HIS A 246 15.33 6.55 6.85
CA HIS A 246 15.98 6.78 8.15
C HIS A 246 15.33 7.92 8.95
N ILE A 247 14.79 8.95 8.28
CA ILE A 247 14.10 10.06 8.92
C ILE A 247 12.62 9.73 9.14
N SER A 248 11.88 9.47 8.06
CA SER A 248 10.42 9.34 8.10
C SER A 248 9.94 7.95 8.55
N GLY A 249 10.74 6.91 8.32
CA GLY A 249 10.41 5.56 8.76
C GLY A 249 11.05 5.21 10.10
N LYS A 250 12.32 4.80 10.06
CA LYS A 250 13.09 4.36 11.25
C LYS A 250 13.14 5.43 12.33
N GLY A 251 13.35 6.70 11.96
CA GLY A 251 13.40 7.83 12.88
C GLY A 251 12.07 8.09 13.61
N MET A 252 10.95 7.71 13.00
CA MET A 252 9.61 7.90 13.58
C MET A 252 9.13 6.74 14.44
N ILE A 253 9.79 5.57 14.41
CA ILE A 253 9.36 4.38 15.17
C ILE A 253 9.14 4.69 16.65
N HIS A 254 10.09 5.40 17.30
CA HIS A 254 9.94 5.75 18.71
C HIS A 254 8.72 6.66 18.94
N ARG A 255 8.52 7.67 18.09
CA ARG A 255 7.37 8.57 18.19
C ARG A 255 6.06 7.83 17.98
N ILE A 256 5.96 6.94 17.00
CA ILE A 256 4.78 6.10 16.77
C ILE A 256 4.51 5.22 18.01
N LYS A 257 5.55 4.61 18.58
CA LYS A 257 5.44 3.80 19.80
C LYS A 257 4.92 4.59 21.01
N THR A 258 5.28 5.88 21.14
CA THR A 258 4.73 6.74 22.20
C THR A 258 3.26 7.10 22.00
N LEU A 259 2.78 7.12 20.75
CA LEU A 259 1.38 7.40 20.43
C LEU A 259 0.52 6.15 20.52
N ASN A 260 1.09 4.99 20.18
CA ASN A 260 0.45 3.70 20.30
C ASN A 260 1.44 2.65 20.82
N GLU A 261 1.35 2.37 22.12
CA GLU A 261 2.23 1.43 22.82
C GLU A 261 2.13 0.00 22.30
N LYS A 262 1.09 -0.36 21.56
CA LYS A 262 0.94 -1.69 20.99
C LYS A 262 1.74 -1.88 19.70
N SER A 263 2.14 -0.80 19.03
CA SER A 263 2.91 -0.85 17.79
C SER A 263 4.23 -1.62 17.97
N ASN A 264 4.52 -2.56 17.08
CA ASN A 264 5.68 -3.43 17.10
C ASN A 264 6.34 -3.38 15.72
N ILE A 265 7.20 -2.38 15.53
CA ILE A 265 7.73 -2.02 14.21
C ILE A 265 9.18 -2.48 14.10
N VAL A 266 9.48 -3.27 13.07
CA VAL A 266 10.85 -3.71 12.74
C VAL A 266 11.31 -3.16 11.38
N PRO A 267 12.37 -2.34 11.34
CA PRO A 267 12.95 -1.88 10.07
C PRO A 267 13.85 -2.97 9.50
N ILE A 268 13.61 -3.42 8.26
CA ILE A 268 14.38 -4.47 7.58
C ILE A 268 15.08 -3.86 6.37
N ASP A 269 16.40 -3.90 6.40
CA ASP A 269 17.26 -3.47 5.30
C ASP A 269 17.40 -4.62 4.29
N TYR A 270 16.93 -4.39 3.08
CA TYR A 270 17.09 -5.27 1.95
C TYR A 270 18.26 -4.81 1.10
N ASP A 271 19.33 -5.60 1.14
CA ASP A 271 20.57 -5.32 0.43
C ASP A 271 21.27 -6.64 0.08
N PRO A 272 21.96 -6.74 -1.08
CA PRO A 272 22.68 -7.95 -1.46
C PRO A 272 23.76 -8.39 -0.47
N SER A 273 24.32 -7.48 0.32
CA SER A 273 25.34 -7.79 1.34
C SER A 273 24.74 -8.29 2.66
N ALA A 274 23.45 -8.03 2.92
CA ALA A 274 22.77 -8.51 4.11
C ALA A 274 22.26 -9.94 3.89
N THR A 275 22.56 -10.85 4.82
CA THR A 275 22.10 -12.24 4.70
C THR A 275 20.58 -12.31 4.88
N ARG A 276 19.92 -13.08 4.00
CA ARG A 276 18.49 -13.38 4.10
C ARG A 276 18.09 -13.91 5.49
N VAL A 277 18.93 -14.76 6.07
CA VAL A 277 18.72 -15.34 7.41
C VAL A 277 18.63 -14.25 8.50
N ASN A 278 19.45 -13.21 8.43
CA ASN A 278 19.40 -12.12 9.40
C ASN A 278 18.07 -11.34 9.31
N GLN A 279 17.60 -11.04 8.10
CA GLN A 279 16.32 -10.38 7.87
C GLN A 279 15.16 -11.23 8.42
N GLU A 280 15.12 -12.51 8.06
CA GLU A 280 14.07 -13.43 8.53
C GLU A 280 14.07 -13.62 10.05
N ASN A 281 15.23 -13.68 10.70
CA ASN A 281 15.32 -13.87 12.16
C ASN A 281 14.73 -12.66 12.91
N ARG A 282 14.96 -11.44 12.43
CA ARG A 282 14.39 -10.23 13.03
C ARG A 282 12.86 -10.22 12.91
N ILE A 283 12.34 -10.65 11.76
CA ILE A 283 10.89 -10.78 11.57
C ILE A 283 10.34 -11.91 12.46
N LYS A 284 10.99 -13.08 12.55
CA LYS A 284 10.57 -14.19 13.43
C LYS A 284 10.52 -13.77 14.90
N LEU A 285 11.48 -12.98 15.36
CA LEU A 285 11.49 -12.44 16.73
C LEU A 285 10.28 -11.51 16.97
N MET A 286 10.00 -10.61 16.02
CA MET A 286 8.82 -9.75 16.07
C MET A 286 7.51 -10.58 16.12
N LEU A 287 7.43 -11.64 15.31
CA LEU A 287 6.27 -12.55 15.29
C LEU A 287 6.13 -13.37 16.58
N ALA A 288 7.23 -13.73 17.23
CA ALA A 288 7.19 -14.43 18.52
C ALA A 288 6.50 -13.57 19.59
N ILE A 289 6.89 -12.29 19.68
CA ILE A 289 6.25 -11.31 20.57
C ILE A 289 4.77 -11.11 20.19
N ALA A 290 4.48 -11.01 18.89
CA ALA A 290 3.12 -10.85 18.39
C ALA A 290 2.20 -12.02 18.78
N ARG A 291 2.69 -13.26 18.70
CA ARG A 291 1.96 -14.47 19.12
C ARG A 291 1.72 -14.50 20.63
N GLU A 292 2.70 -14.08 21.42
CA GLU A 292 2.54 -13.97 22.87
C GLU A 292 1.44 -12.96 23.23
N ASN A 293 1.45 -11.79 22.59
CA ASN A 293 0.43 -10.76 22.81
C ASN A 293 -0.96 -11.22 22.37
N LEU A 294 -1.07 -11.92 21.23
CA LEU A 294 -2.32 -12.50 20.76
C LEU A 294 -2.89 -13.51 21.77
N ASN A 295 -2.05 -14.40 22.30
CA ASN A 295 -2.47 -15.41 23.27
C ASN A 295 -2.91 -14.77 24.60
N LYS A 296 -2.22 -13.72 25.08
CA LYS A 296 -2.64 -12.95 26.25
C LYS A 296 -4.01 -12.31 26.03
N GLY A 297 -4.21 -11.64 24.90
CA GLY A 297 -5.50 -11.02 24.56
C GLY A 297 -6.65 -12.01 24.46
N LEU A 298 -6.40 -13.23 23.97
CA LEU A 298 -7.39 -14.30 23.95
C LEU A 298 -7.73 -14.82 25.35
N ALA A 299 -6.72 -14.99 26.21
CA ALA A 299 -6.91 -15.43 27.60
C ALA A 299 -7.70 -14.40 28.43
N ASP A 300 -7.47 -13.10 28.23
CA ASP A 300 -8.18 -12.03 28.94
C ASP A 300 -9.64 -11.85 28.49
N SER A 301 -10.00 -12.41 27.33
CA SER A 301 -11.34 -12.33 26.74
C SER A 301 -12.28 -13.50 27.11
N HIS A 302 -11.77 -14.49 27.86
CA HIS A 302 -12.49 -15.66 28.35
C HIS A 302 -12.73 -15.58 29.85
#